data_AF-A0A4Q9FKI4-F1
#
_entry.id   AF-A0A4Q9FKI4-F1
#
_cell.length_a   1.000
_cell.length_b   1.000
_cell.length_c   1.000
_cell.angle_alpha   90.00
_cell.angle_beta   90.00
_cell.angle_gamma   90.00
#
_symmetry.space_group_name_H-M   'P 1'
#
loop_
_entity.id
_entity.type
_entity.pdbx_description
1 polymer ?
#
loop_
_entity_poly.entity_id
_entity_poly.type
_entity_poly.pdbx_seq_one_letter_code
_entity_poly.pdbx_strand_id
1 'polypeptide(L)'
;MRHITLLLILVSTFIQAQKIKVKKGEVFVDDNKVALIEKEKVKGANNYLKIFDNEKKHLLNAKLVSEESSFFGSKKISNYFIIECLEQKDSIGIEKLGFYLGEKQVVKYLTSIGVLNTNGFDSAKINTVLSETKSKPSFAEEKFQEDLNFIKNVNYVVDRDTSNPIFIEEIKTGTAYSVINNLSITQTKYNIFQGKDLANKVLIGYAYIEKPEIGSVNLIIANSKDTPLGYFDGFKYYTFYPLTKLDVELFKGNPTESIKYFSKVLIENNKL
;
A
#
# COMPACT_ATOMS: atom_id res chain seq x y z
N MET A 1 -27.15 51.29 24.09
CA MET A 1 -26.42 50.53 23.04
C MET A 1 -25.20 49.74 23.53
N ARG A 2 -24.76 49.82 24.80
CA ARG A 2 -23.63 49.02 25.33
C ARG A 2 -23.98 47.60 25.80
N HIS A 3 -25.26 47.28 25.97
CA HIS A 3 -25.70 45.98 26.48
C HIS A 3 -26.15 44.98 25.40
N ILE A 4 -26.33 45.44 24.15
CA ILE A 4 -26.74 44.58 23.03
C ILE A 4 -25.52 43.86 22.42
N THR A 5 -24.35 44.50 22.44
CA THR A 5 -23.08 43.91 21.97
C THR A 5 -22.57 42.79 22.87
N LEU A 6 -22.88 42.82 24.19
CA LEU A 6 -22.48 41.76 25.12
C LEU A 6 -23.31 40.47 24.91
N LEU A 7 -24.58 40.61 24.50
CA LEU A 7 -25.46 39.48 24.23
C LEU A 7 -25.06 38.73 22.95
N LEU A 8 -24.56 39.45 21.94
CA LEU A 8 -24.09 38.86 20.68
C LEU A 8 -22.74 38.12 20.81
N ILE A 9 -21.92 38.44 21.81
CA ILE A 9 -20.66 37.73 22.08
C ILE A 9 -20.91 36.45 22.90
N LEU A 10 -21.98 36.39 23.70
CA LEU A 10 -22.37 35.18 24.47
C LEU A 10 -23.06 34.09 23.62
N VAL A 11 -23.43 34.41 22.38
CA VAL A 11 -23.91 33.42 21.38
C VAL A 11 -22.73 32.84 20.57
N SER A 12 -21.49 33.04 21.03
CA SER A 12 -20.33 32.31 20.52
C SER A 12 -20.45 30.82 20.86
N THR A 13 -21.16 30.09 20.01
CA THR A 13 -20.87 28.71 19.61
C THR A 13 -20.37 27.81 20.74
N PHE A 14 -21.28 27.35 21.60
CA PHE A 14 -21.10 26.05 22.22
C PHE A 14 -21.14 25.00 21.09
N ILE A 15 -20.00 24.75 20.44
CA ILE A 15 -19.78 23.48 19.76
C ILE A 15 -19.67 22.46 20.88
N GLN A 16 -20.81 22.02 21.40
CA GLN A 16 -20.84 20.85 22.26
C GLN A 16 -20.36 19.68 21.40
N ALA A 17 -19.13 19.26 21.62
CA ALA A 17 -18.62 18.04 21.02
C ALA A 17 -19.56 16.89 21.42
N GLN A 18 -20.17 16.23 20.42
CA GLN A 18 -21.09 15.12 20.67
C GLN A 18 -20.40 14.05 21.52
N LYS A 19 -21.06 13.65 22.60
CA LYS A 19 -20.53 12.74 23.60
C LYS A 19 -20.73 11.31 23.13
N ILE A 20 -19.67 10.73 22.57
CA ILE A 20 -19.68 9.36 22.04
C ILE A 20 -19.21 8.37 23.11
N LYS A 21 -20.05 7.37 23.41
CA LYS A 21 -19.75 6.25 24.30
C LYS A 21 -20.02 4.93 23.61
N VAL A 22 -19.16 3.94 23.85
CA VAL A 22 -19.40 2.55 23.46
C VAL A 22 -19.36 1.71 24.74
N LYS A 23 -20.42 0.95 25.03
CA LYS A 23 -20.53 0.08 26.21
C LYS A 23 -21.00 -1.30 25.78
N LYS A 24 -20.15 -2.32 25.92
CA LYS A 24 -20.48 -3.71 25.54
C LYS A 24 -21.06 -3.83 24.11
N GLY A 25 -20.47 -3.12 23.15
CA GLY A 25 -20.96 -3.06 21.77
C GLY A 25 -22.13 -2.11 21.53
N GLU A 26 -22.81 -1.61 22.56
CA GLU A 26 -23.85 -0.59 22.38
C GLU A 26 -23.23 0.80 22.16
N VAL A 27 -23.69 1.48 21.12
CA VAL A 27 -23.21 2.79 20.71
C VAL A 27 -24.19 3.85 21.19
N PHE A 28 -23.66 4.83 21.94
CA PHE A 28 -24.42 5.97 22.42
C PHE A 28 -23.83 7.29 21.90
N VAL A 29 -24.71 8.15 21.38
CA VAL A 29 -24.40 9.53 20.98
C VAL A 29 -25.30 10.45 21.81
N ASP A 30 -24.68 11.31 22.63
CA ASP A 30 -25.37 12.18 23.59
C ASP A 30 -26.32 11.39 24.51
N ASP A 31 -25.82 10.25 24.99
CA ASP A 31 -26.51 9.30 25.87
C ASP A 31 -27.74 8.59 25.25
N ASN A 32 -28.07 8.83 23.97
CA ASN A 32 -29.06 8.05 23.21
C ASN A 32 -28.41 6.82 22.56
N LYS A 33 -29.02 5.63 22.70
CA LYS A 33 -28.55 4.42 22.00
C LYS A 33 -28.94 4.49 20.52
N VAL A 34 -27.95 4.45 19.64
CA VAL A 34 -28.14 4.72 18.21
C VAL A 34 -27.74 3.55 17.31
N ALA A 35 -26.88 2.66 17.80
CA ALA A 35 -26.37 1.54 17.02
C ALA A 35 -25.80 0.44 17.93
N LEU A 36 -25.48 -0.70 17.31
CA LEU A 36 -24.69 -1.78 17.88
C LEU A 36 -23.43 -1.96 17.03
N ILE A 37 -22.29 -2.23 17.65
CA ILE A 37 -21.02 -2.55 16.99
C ILE A 37 -20.48 -3.86 17.55
N GLU A 38 -20.10 -4.76 16.66
CA GLU A 38 -19.62 -6.10 17.02
C GLU A 38 -18.34 -6.42 16.24
N LYS A 39 -17.41 -7.12 16.91
CA LYS A 39 -16.19 -7.59 16.27
C LYS A 39 -16.38 -8.98 15.68
N GLU A 40 -16.21 -9.09 14.37
CA GLU A 40 -16.14 -10.37 13.68
C GLU A 40 -14.68 -10.85 13.64
N LYS A 41 -14.45 -12.10 14.07
CA LYS A 41 -13.19 -12.80 13.85
C LYS A 41 -13.34 -13.78 12.70
N VAL A 42 -12.59 -13.56 11.63
CA VAL A 42 -12.54 -14.47 10.48
C VAL A 42 -11.21 -15.20 10.49
N LYS A 43 -11.26 -16.54 10.43
CA LYS A 43 -10.05 -17.37 10.39
C LYS A 43 -9.30 -17.13 9.07
N GLY A 44 -8.05 -16.70 9.15
CA GLY A 44 -7.20 -16.45 7.98
C GLY A 44 -7.44 -15.11 7.27
N ALA A 45 -8.22 -14.19 7.86
CA ALA A 45 -8.43 -12.85 7.32
C ALA A 45 -8.31 -11.79 8.42
N ASN A 46 -8.24 -10.52 8.02
CA ASN A 46 -8.27 -9.40 8.95
C ASN A 46 -9.62 -9.36 9.69
N ASN A 47 -9.58 -9.21 11.01
CA ASN A 47 -10.79 -8.94 11.79
C ASN A 47 -11.46 -7.65 11.29
N TYR A 48 -12.78 -7.59 11.35
CA TYR A 48 -13.55 -6.40 11.00
C TYR A 48 -14.63 -6.12 12.05
N LEU A 49 -15.19 -4.91 12.00
CA LEU A 49 -16.26 -4.48 12.89
C LEU A 49 -17.56 -4.35 12.09
N LYS A 50 -18.61 -5.04 12.51
CA LYS A 50 -19.97 -4.93 11.97
C LYS A 50 -20.71 -3.83 12.73
N ILE A 51 -21.42 -2.97 12.01
CA ILE A 51 -22.26 -1.93 12.60
C ILE A 51 -23.71 -2.23 12.23
N PHE A 52 -24.56 -2.32 13.23
CA PHE A 52 -25.98 -2.57 13.12
C PHE A 52 -26.79 -1.38 13.65
N ASP A 53 -28.00 -1.22 13.17
CA ASP A 53 -28.96 -0.32 13.81
C ASP A 53 -29.55 -0.93 15.10
N ASN A 54 -30.48 -0.21 15.72
CA ASN A 54 -31.19 -0.66 16.92
C ASN A 54 -32.10 -1.88 16.66
N GLU A 55 -32.49 -2.13 15.41
CA GLU A 55 -33.29 -3.29 14.99
C GLU A 55 -32.42 -4.50 14.63
N LYS A 56 -31.10 -4.38 14.77
CA LYS A 56 -30.09 -5.38 14.39
C LYS A 56 -30.00 -5.64 12.89
N LYS A 57 -30.46 -4.71 12.03
CA LYS A 57 -30.12 -4.73 10.61
C LYS A 57 -28.64 -4.40 10.47
N HIS A 58 -27.91 -5.22 9.74
CA HIS A 58 -26.49 -4.98 9.45
C HIS A 58 -26.36 -3.90 8.38
N LEU A 59 -25.68 -2.80 8.71
CA LEU A 59 -25.56 -1.63 7.84
C LEU A 59 -24.18 -1.52 7.20
N LEU A 60 -23.13 -1.62 8.02
CA LEU A 60 -21.76 -1.29 7.60
C LEU A 60 -20.75 -2.33 8.10
N ASN A 61 -19.62 -2.44 7.38
CA ASN A 61 -18.40 -3.09 7.84
C ASN A 61 -17.25 -2.09 7.89
N ALA A 62 -16.60 -1.94 9.03
CA ALA A 62 -15.29 -1.27 9.11
C ALA A 62 -14.19 -2.33 9.03
N LYS A 63 -13.35 -2.27 8.00
CA LYS A 63 -12.33 -3.30 7.70
C LYS A 63 -10.97 -2.72 7.33
N LEU A 64 -9.94 -3.50 7.61
CA LEU A 64 -8.58 -3.28 7.12
C LEU A 64 -8.45 -4.06 5.83
N VAL A 65 -8.25 -3.34 4.73
CA VAL A 65 -7.94 -3.91 3.44
C VAL A 65 -6.44 -4.00 3.30
N SER A 66 -5.97 -5.19 2.95
CA SER A 66 -4.59 -5.45 2.56
C SER A 66 -4.61 -5.72 1.06
N GLU A 67 -4.19 -4.74 0.27
CA GLU A 67 -4.15 -4.83 -1.19
C GLU A 67 -2.72 -5.10 -1.64
N GLU A 68 -2.52 -6.18 -2.39
CA GLU A 68 -1.24 -6.48 -3.02
C GLU A 68 -0.98 -5.52 -4.18
N SER A 69 0.28 -5.10 -4.33
CA SER A 69 0.73 -4.34 -5.48
C SER A 69 0.42 -5.10 -6.77
N SER A 70 -0.09 -4.42 -7.78
CA SER A 70 -0.30 -5.03 -9.10
C SER A 70 1.02 -5.39 -9.80
N PHE A 71 2.13 -4.78 -9.39
CA PHE A 71 3.44 -5.02 -9.98
C PHE A 71 4.31 -5.94 -9.11
N PHE A 72 4.34 -5.72 -7.79
CA PHE A 72 5.20 -6.48 -6.87
C PHE A 72 4.46 -7.65 -6.16
N GLY A 73 3.14 -7.77 -6.33
CA GLY A 73 2.29 -8.76 -5.64
C GLY A 73 2.43 -8.70 -4.12
N SER A 74 2.37 -9.87 -3.47
CA SER A 74 2.56 -10.04 -2.01
C SER A 74 3.86 -9.46 -1.43
N LYS A 75 4.85 -9.09 -2.25
CA LYS A 75 6.09 -8.45 -1.76
C LYS A 75 5.88 -6.98 -1.37
N LYS A 76 4.85 -6.32 -1.91
CA LYS A 76 4.46 -4.94 -1.55
C LYS A 76 2.97 -4.90 -1.29
N ILE A 77 2.58 -4.71 -0.04
CA ILE A 77 1.18 -4.67 0.40
C ILE A 77 0.83 -3.27 0.89
N SER A 78 -0.24 -2.71 0.33
CA SER A 78 -0.86 -1.48 0.80
C SER A 78 -1.96 -1.81 1.80
N ASN A 79 -1.79 -1.34 3.03
CA ASN A 79 -2.76 -1.50 4.10
C ASN A 79 -3.54 -0.20 4.27
N TYR A 80 -4.87 -0.26 4.20
CA TYR A 80 -5.73 0.90 4.41
C TYR A 80 -7.10 0.50 4.95
N PHE A 81 -7.76 1.45 5.60
CA PHE A 81 -9.06 1.20 6.22
C PHE A 81 -10.20 1.73 5.35
N ILE A 82 -11.29 0.99 5.31
CA ILE A 82 -12.53 1.41 4.65
C ILE A 82 -13.74 1.17 5.54
N ILE A 83 -14.82 1.91 5.26
CA ILE A 83 -16.17 1.60 5.69
C ILE A 83 -16.95 1.09 4.48
N GLU A 84 -17.24 -0.21 4.44
CA GLU A 84 -18.09 -0.81 3.42
C GLU A 84 -19.57 -0.65 3.80
N CYS A 85 -20.36 -0.16 2.84
CA CYS A 85 -21.78 0.11 2.96
C CYS A 85 -22.55 -1.01 2.26
N LEU A 86 -23.25 -1.85 3.03
CA LEU A 86 -23.83 -3.09 2.51
C LEU A 86 -24.99 -2.86 1.55
N GLU A 87 -25.82 -1.86 1.82
CA GLU A 87 -26.99 -1.55 1.02
C GLU A 87 -26.60 -0.98 -0.36
N GLN A 88 -25.62 -0.07 -0.40
CA GLN A 88 -25.13 0.58 -1.62
C GLN A 88 -24.10 -0.27 -2.38
N LYS A 89 -23.51 -1.30 -1.76
CA LYS A 89 -22.41 -2.11 -2.33
C LYS A 89 -21.20 -1.27 -2.74
N ASP A 90 -20.91 -0.24 -1.96
CA ASP A 90 -19.76 0.64 -2.14
C ASP A 90 -19.06 0.85 -0.79
N SER A 91 -17.98 1.62 -0.77
CA SER A 91 -17.20 1.88 0.43
C SER A 91 -16.72 3.32 0.51
N ILE A 92 -16.32 3.71 1.72
CA ILE A 92 -15.70 5.00 2.01
C ILE A 92 -14.26 4.72 2.42
N GLY A 93 -13.30 5.22 1.65
CA GLY A 93 -11.88 5.20 2.00
C GLY A 93 -11.59 6.13 3.18
N ILE A 94 -10.91 5.63 4.21
CA ILE A 94 -10.56 6.45 5.37
C ILE A 94 -9.23 7.17 5.11
N GLU A 95 -9.31 8.48 4.82
CA GLU A 95 -8.13 9.33 4.55
C GLU A 95 -7.28 9.63 5.79
N LYS A 96 -7.82 9.41 6.99
CA LYS A 96 -7.16 9.79 8.24
C LYS A 96 -5.94 8.90 8.54
N LEU A 97 -4.74 9.49 8.46
CA LEU A 97 -3.49 8.86 8.93
C LEU A 97 -3.58 8.53 10.43
N GLY A 98 -3.10 7.33 10.81
CA GLY A 98 -3.15 6.84 12.18
C GLY A 98 -4.52 6.31 12.65
N PHE A 99 -5.49 6.16 11.73
CA PHE A 99 -6.72 5.42 12.02
C PHE A 99 -6.41 3.96 12.40
N TYR A 100 -7.22 3.39 13.28
CA TYR A 100 -7.14 1.97 13.67
C TYR A 100 -8.54 1.41 13.94
N LEU A 101 -8.70 0.09 13.79
CA LEU A 101 -9.98 -0.62 14.00
C LEU A 101 -10.31 -0.81 15.49
N GLY A 102 -10.62 0.29 16.17
CA GLY A 102 -11.26 0.26 17.48
C GLY A 102 -12.72 0.67 17.39
N GLU A 103 -13.61 0.02 18.14
CA GLU A 103 -15.06 0.31 18.13
C GLU A 103 -15.35 1.80 18.31
N LYS A 104 -14.76 2.41 19.36
CA LYS A 104 -14.92 3.85 19.64
C LYS A 104 -14.35 4.72 18.52
N GLN A 105 -13.27 4.30 17.86
CA GLN A 105 -12.61 5.06 16.80
C GLN A 105 -13.44 5.04 15.50
N VAL A 106 -14.01 3.88 15.16
CA VAL A 106 -14.95 3.74 14.04
C VAL A 106 -16.21 4.56 14.27
N VAL A 107 -16.84 4.44 15.45
CA VAL A 107 -18.03 5.23 15.78
C VAL A 107 -17.73 6.73 15.72
N LYS A 108 -16.62 7.18 16.30
CA LYS A 108 -16.18 8.58 16.19
C LYS A 108 -16.08 9.06 14.74
N TYR A 109 -15.54 8.22 13.87
CA TYR A 109 -15.45 8.53 12.45
C TYR A 109 -16.83 8.64 11.81
N LEU A 110 -17.69 7.62 11.97
CA LEU A 110 -19.05 7.61 11.43
C LEU A 110 -19.89 8.79 11.91
N THR A 111 -19.73 9.19 13.17
CA THR A 111 -20.39 10.38 13.71
C THR A 111 -19.80 11.68 13.14
N SER A 112 -18.48 11.76 12.96
CA SER A 112 -17.84 12.95 12.38
C SER A 112 -18.24 13.21 10.92
N ILE A 113 -18.53 12.16 10.15
CA ILE A 113 -19.02 12.28 8.76
C ILE A 113 -20.56 12.38 8.69
N GLY A 114 -21.24 12.37 9.84
CA GLY A 114 -22.69 12.51 9.95
C GLY A 114 -23.51 11.26 9.64
N VAL A 115 -22.87 10.11 9.38
CA VAL A 115 -23.54 8.83 9.07
C VAL A 115 -24.25 8.26 10.30
N LEU A 116 -23.68 8.48 11.49
CA LEU A 116 -24.32 8.18 12.77
C LEU A 116 -24.58 9.49 13.52
N ASN A 117 -25.81 9.73 13.93
CA ASN A 117 -26.18 10.89 14.75
C ASN A 117 -27.08 10.45 15.92
N THR A 118 -27.62 11.40 16.68
CA THR A 118 -28.48 11.13 17.86
C THR A 118 -29.75 10.34 17.52
N ASN A 119 -30.18 10.35 16.26
CA ASN A 119 -31.38 9.65 15.79
C ASN A 119 -31.07 8.26 15.21
N GLY A 120 -29.80 7.86 15.10
CA GLY A 120 -29.41 6.60 14.49
C GLY A 120 -28.58 6.77 13.22
N PHE A 121 -28.75 5.80 12.31
CA PHE A 121 -28.12 5.79 11.00
C PHE A 121 -28.87 6.69 10.01
N ASP A 122 -28.12 7.53 9.29
CA ASP A 122 -28.66 8.45 8.29
C ASP A 122 -28.35 7.97 6.86
N SER A 123 -29.36 7.34 6.24
CA SER A 123 -29.28 6.82 4.88
C SER A 123 -29.18 7.92 3.80
N ALA A 124 -29.62 9.15 4.08
CA ALA A 124 -29.45 10.25 3.13
C ALA A 124 -28.00 10.75 3.17
N LYS A 125 -27.44 10.83 4.38
CA LYS A 125 -26.06 11.27 4.58
C LYS A 125 -25.06 10.27 4.00
N ILE A 126 -25.30 8.96 4.12
CA ILE A 126 -24.38 7.96 3.54
C ILE A 126 -24.26 8.10 2.02
N ASN A 127 -25.37 8.32 1.31
CA ASN A 127 -25.36 8.51 -0.14
C ASN A 127 -24.56 9.76 -0.53
N THR A 128 -24.72 10.84 0.23
CA THR A 128 -23.95 12.08 0.04
C THR A 128 -22.46 11.81 0.23
N VAL A 129 -22.08 11.17 1.33
CA VAL A 129 -20.67 10.85 1.63
C VAL A 129 -20.07 9.96 0.56
N LEU A 130 -20.78 8.93 0.11
CA LEU A 130 -20.30 8.04 -0.97
C LEU A 130 -20.06 8.79 -2.28
N SER A 131 -20.88 9.79 -2.61
CA SER A 131 -20.67 10.60 -3.81
C SER A 131 -19.48 11.57 -3.72
N GLU A 132 -19.12 11.99 -2.50
CA GLU A 132 -18.06 12.98 -2.23
C GLU A 132 -16.71 12.32 -1.89
N THR A 133 -16.72 11.04 -1.54
CA THR A 133 -15.52 10.30 -1.11
C THR A 133 -15.17 9.20 -2.10
N LYS A 134 -13.88 8.86 -2.14
CA LYS A 134 -13.42 7.72 -2.93
C LYS A 134 -13.61 6.42 -2.14
N SER A 135 -13.88 5.32 -2.83
CA SER A 135 -13.97 3.99 -2.24
C SER A 135 -12.64 3.50 -1.65
N LYS A 136 -11.53 4.05 -2.14
CA LYS A 136 -10.18 3.85 -1.61
C LYS A 136 -9.59 5.20 -1.19
N PRO A 137 -8.83 5.26 -0.09
CA PRO A 137 -8.19 6.50 0.29
C PRO A 137 -7.11 6.90 -0.72
N SER A 138 -6.93 8.21 -0.89
CA SER A 138 -6.04 8.82 -1.87
C SER A 138 -4.63 8.24 -1.89
N PHE A 139 -4.01 8.06 -0.73
CA PHE A 139 -2.66 7.50 -0.61
C PHE A 139 -2.54 6.04 -1.11
N ALA A 140 -3.63 5.26 -1.09
CA ALA A 140 -3.63 3.90 -1.61
C ALA A 140 -3.75 3.91 -3.13
N GLU A 141 -4.56 4.82 -3.68
CA GLU A 141 -4.69 5.05 -5.11
C GLU A 141 -3.37 5.54 -5.72
N GLU A 142 -2.68 6.47 -5.05
CA GLU A 142 -1.37 6.98 -5.48
C GLU A 142 -0.35 5.85 -5.64
N LYS A 143 -0.26 4.95 -4.65
CA LYS A 143 0.63 3.77 -4.72
C LYS A 143 0.29 2.85 -5.88
N PHE A 144 -1.00 2.67 -6.18
CA PHE A 144 -1.42 1.87 -7.33
C PHE A 144 -1.00 2.53 -8.65
N GLN A 145 -1.16 3.85 -8.78
CA GLN A 145 -0.72 4.59 -9.96
C GLN A 145 0.80 4.59 -10.13
N GLU A 146 1.57 4.65 -9.03
CA GLU A 146 3.02 4.45 -9.05
C GLU A 146 3.37 3.09 -9.64
N ASP A 147 2.74 2.02 -9.18
CA ASP A 147 2.95 0.66 -9.68
C ASP A 147 2.60 0.52 -11.18
N LEU A 148 1.50 1.13 -11.63
CA LEU A 148 1.14 1.17 -13.05
C LEU A 148 2.17 1.92 -13.90
N ASN A 149 2.75 3.00 -13.38
CA ASN A 149 3.79 3.74 -14.08
C ASN A 149 5.09 2.93 -14.18
N PHE A 150 5.43 2.12 -13.19
CA PHE A 150 6.54 1.16 -13.30
C PHE A 150 6.29 0.16 -14.44
N ILE A 151 5.08 -0.40 -14.54
CA ILE A 151 4.74 -1.39 -15.57
C ILE A 151 4.91 -0.81 -16.99
N LYS A 152 4.55 0.45 -17.23
CA LYS A 152 4.69 1.07 -18.57
C LYS A 152 6.13 1.04 -19.11
N ASN A 153 7.12 1.12 -18.21
CA ASN A 153 8.53 1.13 -18.58
C ASN A 153 9.13 -0.27 -18.76
N VAL A 154 8.38 -1.34 -18.46
CA VAL A 154 8.82 -2.74 -18.64
C VAL A 154 8.94 -3.11 -20.12
N ASN A 155 8.12 -2.52 -21.00
CA ASN A 155 8.13 -2.82 -22.44
C ASN A 155 9.37 -2.32 -23.19
N TYR A 156 10.30 -1.65 -22.50
CA TYR A 156 11.58 -1.23 -23.07
C TYR A 156 12.58 -2.39 -23.09
N VAL A 157 12.22 -3.49 -23.77
CA VAL A 157 13.10 -4.63 -24.02
C VAL A 157 13.70 -4.46 -25.40
N VAL A 158 15.03 -4.55 -25.48
CA VAL A 158 15.78 -4.51 -26.74
C VAL A 158 16.23 -5.93 -27.04
N ASP A 159 16.13 -6.38 -28.28
CA ASP A 159 16.64 -7.68 -28.69
C ASP A 159 18.14 -7.78 -28.37
N ARG A 160 18.55 -8.87 -27.70
CA ARG A 160 19.91 -9.05 -27.17
C ARG A 160 20.54 -10.28 -27.77
N ASP A 161 21.79 -10.12 -28.20
CA ASP A 161 22.63 -11.26 -28.54
C ASP A 161 23.08 -11.95 -27.25
N THR A 162 22.50 -13.14 -26.99
CA THR A 162 22.75 -13.96 -25.79
C THR A 162 24.18 -14.48 -25.70
N SER A 163 24.97 -14.40 -26.78
CA SER A 163 26.37 -14.81 -26.80
C SER A 163 27.33 -13.76 -26.26
N ASN A 164 26.92 -12.48 -26.21
CA ASN A 164 27.79 -11.40 -25.75
C ASN A 164 28.01 -11.45 -24.22
N PRO A 165 29.26 -11.29 -23.73
CA PRO A 165 29.55 -11.29 -22.31
C PRO A 165 28.93 -10.10 -21.57
N ILE A 166 28.69 -10.32 -20.27
CA ILE A 166 28.14 -9.33 -19.34
C ILE A 166 29.28 -8.79 -18.45
N PHE A 167 29.37 -7.47 -18.37
CA PHE A 167 30.33 -6.75 -17.54
C PHE A 167 29.61 -5.98 -16.45
N ILE A 168 30.13 -6.03 -15.24
CA ILE A 168 29.52 -5.41 -14.05
C ILE A 168 30.49 -4.38 -13.49
N GLU A 169 29.99 -3.18 -13.22
CA GLU A 169 30.77 -2.11 -12.60
C GLU A 169 30.02 -1.58 -11.38
N GLU A 170 30.68 -1.59 -10.23
CA GLU A 170 30.14 -0.97 -9.02
C GLU A 170 30.15 0.56 -9.17
N ILE A 171 29.05 1.21 -8.79
CA ILE A 171 28.90 2.66 -8.88
C ILE A 171 29.10 3.31 -7.51
N LYS A 172 28.26 2.90 -6.54
CA LYS A 172 28.22 3.49 -5.21
C LYS A 172 27.55 2.57 -4.20
N THR A 173 27.95 2.72 -2.95
CA THR A 173 27.24 2.20 -1.77
C THR A 173 26.74 3.35 -0.91
N GLY A 174 25.50 3.28 -0.44
CA GLY A 174 24.95 4.27 0.47
C GLY A 174 23.58 3.89 1.01
N THR A 175 23.04 4.73 1.88
CA THR A 175 21.68 4.56 2.40
C THR A 175 20.66 4.89 1.32
N ALA A 176 19.66 4.03 1.15
CA ALA A 176 18.53 4.23 0.25
C ALA A 176 17.27 3.60 0.84
N TYR A 177 16.12 3.85 0.22
CA TYR A 177 14.89 3.11 0.50
C TYR A 177 14.73 1.97 -0.50
N SER A 178 14.42 0.78 0.00
CA SER A 178 14.12 -0.37 -0.87
C SER A 178 12.91 -0.09 -1.72
N VAL A 179 13.00 -0.36 -3.03
CA VAL A 179 11.88 -0.18 -3.96
C VAL A 179 10.72 -1.15 -3.67
N ILE A 180 11.00 -2.25 -2.98
CA ILE A 180 10.01 -3.32 -2.72
C ILE A 180 9.22 -3.04 -1.45
N ASN A 181 9.91 -2.73 -0.35
CA ASN A 181 9.30 -2.64 0.98
C ASN A 181 9.44 -1.26 1.66
N ASN A 182 10.05 -0.28 0.99
CA ASN A 182 10.30 1.07 1.49
C ASN A 182 11.03 1.14 2.84
N LEU A 183 11.77 0.09 3.21
CA LEU A 183 12.64 0.12 4.38
C LEU A 183 13.94 0.85 4.05
N SER A 184 14.51 1.53 5.05
CA SER A 184 15.87 2.06 4.96
C SER A 184 16.85 0.90 4.89
N ILE A 185 17.66 0.87 3.83
CA ILE A 185 18.62 -0.20 3.55
C ILE A 185 19.97 0.40 3.15
N THR A 186 21.04 -0.37 3.30
CA THR A 186 22.31 -0.06 2.62
C THR A 186 22.23 -0.66 1.22
N GLN A 187 22.31 0.17 0.19
CA GLN A 187 22.26 -0.25 -1.20
C GLN A 187 23.62 -0.10 -1.86
N THR A 188 24.10 -1.13 -2.54
CA THR A 188 25.18 -1.02 -3.53
C THR A 188 24.58 -1.08 -4.93
N LYS A 189 24.79 -0.03 -5.74
CA LYS A 189 24.33 0.05 -7.14
C LYS A 189 25.45 -0.37 -8.09
N TYR A 190 25.12 -1.18 -9.09
CA TYR A 190 26.00 -1.62 -10.15
C TYR A 190 25.41 -1.27 -11.53
N ASN A 191 26.27 -0.95 -12.48
CA ASN A 191 25.94 -0.94 -13.90
C ASN A 191 26.09 -2.34 -14.48
N ILE A 192 25.16 -2.72 -15.36
CA ILE A 192 25.20 -3.97 -16.13
C ILE A 192 25.42 -3.58 -17.58
N PHE A 193 26.55 -3.98 -18.15
CA PHE A 193 26.87 -3.78 -19.56
C PHE A 193 26.90 -5.10 -20.31
N GLN A 194 26.62 -5.05 -21.60
CA GLN A 194 26.80 -6.17 -22.53
C GLN A 194 27.53 -5.71 -23.78
N GLY A 195 28.45 -6.52 -24.29
CA GLY A 195 29.21 -6.21 -25.49
C GLY A 195 30.22 -7.29 -25.84
N LYS A 196 30.82 -7.23 -27.02
CA LYS A 196 31.84 -8.20 -27.45
C LYS A 196 33.11 -8.16 -26.59
N ASP A 197 33.44 -6.97 -26.12
CA ASP A 197 34.61 -6.68 -25.29
C ASP A 197 34.35 -5.44 -24.40
N LEU A 198 35.31 -5.11 -23.53
CA LEU A 198 35.21 -3.97 -22.60
C LEU A 198 35.13 -2.60 -23.28
N ALA A 199 35.66 -2.46 -24.50
CA ALA A 199 35.64 -1.21 -25.26
C ALA A 199 34.31 -1.01 -26.02
N ASN A 200 33.65 -2.11 -26.39
CA ASN A 200 32.42 -2.13 -27.19
C ASN A 200 31.20 -2.58 -26.37
N LYS A 201 31.08 -2.10 -25.12
CA LYS A 201 29.99 -2.45 -24.21
C LYS A 201 28.91 -1.37 -24.15
N VAL A 202 27.65 -1.80 -24.05
CA VAL A 202 26.47 -0.94 -23.93
C VAL A 202 25.81 -1.18 -22.59
N LEU A 203 25.37 -0.11 -21.93
CA LEU A 203 24.60 -0.21 -20.68
C LEU A 203 23.25 -0.84 -20.97
N ILE A 204 22.97 -1.99 -20.35
CA ILE A 204 21.72 -2.72 -20.55
C ILE A 204 20.79 -2.60 -19.34
N GLY A 205 21.34 -2.31 -18.16
CA GLY A 205 20.55 -2.15 -16.96
C GLY A 205 21.39 -1.89 -15.72
N TYR A 206 20.76 -2.08 -14.57
CA TYR A 206 21.36 -1.85 -13.27
C TYR A 206 21.07 -3.01 -12.33
N ALA A 207 21.96 -3.21 -11.37
CA ALA A 207 21.71 -4.08 -10.24
C ALA A 207 21.76 -3.31 -8.93
N TYR A 208 20.92 -3.71 -8.00
CA TYR A 208 20.87 -3.19 -6.65
C TYR A 208 21.03 -4.34 -5.68
N ILE A 209 22.09 -4.29 -4.87
CA ILE A 209 22.23 -5.17 -3.73
C ILE A 209 21.78 -4.41 -2.50
N GLU A 210 20.65 -4.81 -1.95
CA GLU A 210 20.06 -4.18 -0.77
C GLU A 210 20.35 -5.04 0.46
N LYS A 211 21.04 -4.45 1.43
CA LYS A 211 21.32 -5.05 2.72
C LYS A 211 20.50 -4.32 3.79
N PRO A 212 19.41 -4.91 4.28
CA PRO A 212 18.66 -4.35 5.40
C PRO A 212 19.46 -4.50 6.71
N GLU A 213 19.10 -3.70 7.72
CA GLU A 213 19.64 -3.84 9.08
C GLU A 213 19.31 -5.22 9.67
N ILE A 214 18.09 -5.71 9.40
CA ILE A 214 17.60 -7.02 9.83
C ILE A 214 17.00 -7.72 8.61
N GLY A 215 17.49 -8.93 8.32
CA GLY A 215 16.96 -9.78 7.26
C GLY A 215 18.02 -10.22 6.25
N SER A 216 17.54 -10.76 5.13
CA SER A 216 18.38 -11.26 4.04
C SER A 216 18.82 -10.14 3.09
N VAL A 217 19.96 -10.33 2.45
CA VAL A 217 20.39 -9.50 1.32
C VAL A 217 19.49 -9.78 0.13
N ASN A 218 19.02 -8.70 -0.49
CA ASN A 218 18.23 -8.76 -1.69
C ASN A 218 19.07 -8.34 -2.91
N LEU A 219 18.81 -8.97 -4.05
CA LEU A 219 19.32 -8.52 -5.34
C LEU A 219 18.13 -8.13 -6.22
N ILE A 220 18.16 -6.91 -6.78
CA ILE A 220 17.20 -6.42 -7.75
C ILE A 220 17.95 -6.13 -9.05
N ILE A 221 17.45 -6.66 -10.17
CA ILE A 221 17.93 -6.30 -11.52
C ILE A 221 16.86 -5.43 -12.16
N ALA A 222 17.29 -4.31 -12.73
CA ALA A 222 16.43 -3.36 -13.41
C ALA A 222 16.92 -3.08 -14.84
N ASN A 223 16.02 -2.67 -15.71
CA ASN A 223 16.38 -2.23 -17.06
C ASN A 223 17.12 -0.89 -17.02
N SER A 224 17.57 -0.42 -18.19
CA SER A 224 18.26 0.88 -18.34
C SER A 224 17.42 2.12 -17.95
N LYS A 225 16.11 1.96 -17.71
CA LYS A 225 15.21 2.98 -17.16
C LYS A 225 14.98 2.83 -15.65
N ASP A 226 15.84 2.07 -14.97
CA ASP A 226 15.74 1.78 -13.52
C ASP A 226 14.43 1.08 -13.11
N THR A 227 13.75 0.42 -14.05
CA THR A 227 12.52 -0.35 -13.75
C THR A 227 12.90 -1.78 -13.33
N PRO A 228 12.52 -2.24 -12.12
CA PRO A 228 12.82 -3.59 -11.65
C PRO A 228 12.23 -4.66 -12.57
N LEU A 229 13.04 -5.65 -12.94
CA LEU A 229 12.66 -6.78 -13.81
C LEU A 229 12.79 -8.11 -13.09
N GLY A 230 13.79 -8.23 -12.21
CA GLY A 230 14.06 -9.43 -11.44
C GLY A 230 14.40 -9.10 -10.00
N TYR A 231 14.08 -10.03 -9.10
CA TYR A 231 14.36 -9.93 -7.68
C TYR A 231 14.70 -11.28 -7.07
N PHE A 232 15.65 -11.24 -6.15
CA PHE A 232 16.03 -12.34 -5.30
C PHE A 232 15.94 -11.92 -3.82
N ASP A 233 15.22 -12.72 -3.02
CA ASP A 233 14.95 -12.44 -1.60
C ASP A 233 15.85 -13.20 -0.61
N GLY A 234 16.94 -13.81 -1.09
CA GLY A 234 17.77 -14.72 -0.32
C GLY A 234 17.45 -16.20 -0.53
N PHE A 235 16.23 -16.54 -0.98
CA PHE A 235 15.79 -17.92 -1.15
C PHE A 235 15.15 -18.20 -2.51
N LYS A 236 14.42 -17.22 -3.05
CA LYS A 236 13.59 -17.37 -4.24
C LYS A 236 13.83 -16.21 -5.19
N TYR A 237 13.68 -16.51 -6.48
CA TYR A 237 13.80 -15.57 -7.57
C TYR A 237 12.43 -15.28 -8.11
N TYR A 238 12.22 -14.03 -8.48
CA TYR A 238 10.99 -13.53 -9.04
C TYR A 238 11.35 -12.66 -10.23
N THR A 239 10.55 -12.73 -11.28
CA THR A 239 10.47 -11.66 -12.27
C THR A 239 9.30 -10.79 -11.91
N PHE A 240 9.35 -9.47 -12.12
CA PHE A 240 8.29 -8.56 -11.66
C PHE A 240 7.11 -8.40 -12.62
N TYR A 241 7.27 -8.79 -13.89
CA TYR A 241 6.13 -8.85 -14.80
C TYR A 241 6.26 -9.95 -15.86
N PRO A 242 5.26 -10.84 -15.99
CA PRO A 242 4.34 -11.19 -14.89
C PRO A 242 5.13 -11.64 -13.65
N LEU A 243 4.55 -11.54 -12.45
CA LEU A 243 5.22 -11.99 -11.22
C LEU A 243 5.42 -13.51 -11.25
N THR A 244 6.55 -13.97 -11.77
CA THR A 244 6.84 -15.40 -11.94
C THR A 244 8.03 -15.79 -11.09
N LYS A 245 7.84 -16.79 -10.23
CA LYS A 245 8.95 -17.40 -9.49
C LYS A 245 9.84 -18.13 -10.49
N LEU A 246 11.14 -17.86 -10.48
CA LEU A 246 12.12 -18.62 -11.23
C LEU A 246 12.79 -19.64 -10.31
N ASP A 247 13.01 -20.85 -10.82
CA ASP A 247 13.74 -21.91 -10.12
C ASP A 247 15.23 -21.81 -10.49
N VAL A 248 15.91 -20.91 -9.79
CA VAL A 248 17.32 -20.56 -9.99
C VAL A 248 18.03 -20.70 -8.64
N GLU A 249 19.33 -21.00 -8.61
CA GLU A 249 20.15 -21.01 -7.38
C GLU A 249 21.24 -19.94 -7.49
N LEU A 250 21.57 -19.23 -6.40
CA LEU A 250 22.60 -18.21 -6.43
C LEU A 250 23.92 -18.76 -5.93
N PHE A 251 24.98 -18.31 -6.60
CA PHE A 251 26.34 -18.50 -6.15
C PHE A 251 26.58 -17.70 -4.87
N LYS A 252 26.68 -18.40 -3.73
CA LYS A 252 27.05 -17.77 -2.46
C LYS A 252 28.47 -17.22 -2.56
N GLY A 253 28.63 -15.91 -2.35
CA GLY A 253 29.92 -15.30 -2.04
C GLY A 253 30.49 -14.30 -3.05
N ASN A 254 29.90 -14.12 -4.24
CA ASN A 254 30.33 -13.09 -5.19
C ASN A 254 29.13 -12.31 -5.77
N PRO A 255 28.88 -11.07 -5.29
CA PRO A 255 27.90 -10.13 -5.83
C PRO A 255 27.89 -10.03 -7.35
N THR A 256 29.07 -9.87 -7.95
CA THR A 256 29.22 -9.65 -9.39
C THR A 256 28.82 -10.87 -10.20
N GLU A 257 29.21 -12.07 -9.77
CA GLU A 257 28.83 -13.32 -10.45
C GLU A 257 27.33 -13.60 -10.33
N SER A 258 26.76 -13.27 -9.16
CA SER A 258 25.32 -13.33 -8.90
C SER A 258 24.53 -12.43 -9.87
N ILE A 259 24.99 -11.18 -10.03
CA ILE A 259 24.40 -10.22 -10.96
C ILE A 259 24.53 -10.70 -12.40
N LYS A 260 25.72 -11.14 -12.83
CA LYS A 260 25.94 -11.65 -14.20
C LYS A 260 25.02 -12.83 -14.52
N TYR A 261 24.98 -13.81 -13.63
CA TYR A 261 24.16 -15.01 -13.81
C TYR A 261 22.68 -14.66 -13.93
N PHE A 262 22.15 -13.87 -13.01
CA PHE A 262 20.74 -13.51 -13.02
C PHE A 262 20.38 -12.59 -14.21
N SER A 263 21.28 -11.70 -14.61
CA SER A 263 21.11 -10.89 -15.84
C SER A 263 21.03 -11.77 -17.08
N LYS A 264 21.87 -12.81 -17.18
CA LYS A 264 21.85 -13.75 -18.30
C LYS A 264 20.52 -14.50 -18.36
N VAL A 265 20.01 -14.99 -17.22
CA VAL A 265 18.70 -15.64 -17.14
C VAL A 265 17.59 -14.69 -17.62
N LEU A 266 17.61 -13.41 -17.23
CA LEU A 266 16.62 -12.44 -17.69
C LEU A 266 16.71 -12.18 -19.20
N ILE A 267 17.92 -12.08 -19.76
CA ILE A 267 18.14 -11.93 -21.21
C ILE A 267 17.60 -13.14 -21.98
N GLU A 268 17.93 -14.36 -21.54
CA GLU A 268 17.45 -15.61 -22.17
C GLU A 268 15.92 -15.75 -22.16
N ASN A 269 15.25 -15.07 -21.22
CA ASN A 269 13.80 -15.02 -21.12
C ASN A 269 13.18 -13.76 -21.77
N ASN A 270 13.96 -12.99 -22.53
CA ASN A 270 13.54 -11.73 -23.17
C ASN A 270 12.97 -10.70 -22.17
N LYS A 271 13.62 -10.55 -21.01
CA LYS A 271 13.17 -9.64 -19.95
C LYS A 271 14.09 -8.44 -19.68
N LEU A 272 15.33 -8.39 -20.19
CA LEU A 272 16.36 -7.35 -19.95
C LEU A 272 17.06 -6.92 -21.25
#